data_AF-A0AAV2RFI3-F1
#
_entry.id   AF-A0AAV2RFI3-F1
#
_cell.length_a   1.000
_cell.length_b   1.000
_cell.length_c   1.000
_cell.angle_alpha   90.00
_cell.angle_beta   90.00
_cell.angle_gamma   90.00
#
_symmetry.space_group_name_H-M   'P 1'
#
loop_
_entity.id
_entity.type
_entity.pdbx_description
1 polymer ?
#
loop_
_entity_poly.entity_id
_entity_poly.type
_entity_poly.pdbx_seq_one_letter_code
_entity_poly.pdbx_strand_id
1 'polypeptide(L)'
;EEYATGFGDVNYDFYIGNEVIHALTDPSQNELWVTIEERYTGETGYAHYQYFHVAARDENPLPPYVMDIGLYEGTIGDGLLFHIGMGFSTIDQDNDYADYNCAE
;
A
#
# COMPACT_ATOMS: atom_id res chain seq x y z
N GLU A 1 -7.36 -13.62 1.34
CA GLU A 1 -8.40 -13.27 2.35
C GLU A 1 -7.84 -12.52 3.55
N GLU A 2 -6.72 -12.97 4.14
CA GLU A 2 -6.09 -12.29 5.28
C GLU A 2 -5.72 -10.83 4.96
N TYR A 3 -5.12 -10.55 3.79
CA TYR A 3 -4.86 -9.18 3.37
C TYR A 3 -6.13 -8.33 3.16
N ALA A 4 -7.28 -8.92 2.84
CA ALA A 4 -8.51 -8.14 2.71
C ALA A 4 -9.02 -7.69 4.09
N THR A 5 -9.00 -8.61 5.06
CA THR A 5 -9.61 -8.43 6.40
C THR A 5 -8.65 -7.94 7.48
N GLY A 6 -7.34 -8.00 7.22
CA GLY A 6 -6.30 -7.66 8.17
C GLY A 6 -5.86 -8.84 9.04
N PHE A 7 -4.66 -8.72 9.62
CA PHE A 7 -4.06 -9.72 10.49
C PHE A 7 -3.01 -9.09 11.41
N GLY A 8 -2.59 -9.82 12.44
CA GLY A 8 -1.61 -9.36 13.44
C GLY A 8 -2.26 -8.75 14.69
N ASP A 9 -1.48 -7.96 15.43
CA ASP A 9 -1.91 -7.33 16.69
C ASP A 9 -1.59 -5.84 16.64
N VAL A 10 -2.59 -5.01 16.90
CA VAL A 10 -2.49 -3.54 16.88
C VAL A 10 -1.49 -2.96 17.89
N ASN A 11 -1.09 -3.76 18.90
CA ASN A 11 -0.05 -3.39 19.85
C ASN A 11 1.37 -3.79 19.40
N TYR A 12 1.48 -4.53 18.30
CA TYR A 12 2.72 -5.06 17.72
C TYR A 12 2.68 -4.86 16.19
N ASP A 13 3.08 -5.89 15.44
CA ASP A 13 3.03 -5.90 13.99
C ASP A 13 1.64 -6.32 13.53
N PHE A 14 1.03 -5.49 12.69
CA PHE A 14 -0.25 -5.77 12.08
C PHE A 14 -0.34 -5.20 10.67
N TYR A 15 -1.24 -5.78 9.91
CA TYR A 15 -1.74 -5.25 8.67
C TYR A 15 -3.25 -5.00 8.85
N ILE A 16 -3.67 -3.75 8.67
CA ILE A 16 -5.05 -3.34 9.00
C ILE A 16 -6.12 -3.93 8.06
N GLY A 17 -5.72 -4.37 6.87
CA GLY A 17 -6.61 -4.97 5.87
C GLY A 17 -7.01 -3.99 4.77
N ASN A 18 -7.00 -4.46 3.51
CA ASN A 18 -7.33 -3.66 2.34
C ASN A 18 -8.73 -3.05 2.40
N GLU A 19 -9.72 -3.77 2.93
CA GLU A 19 -11.09 -3.25 3.07
C GLU A 19 -11.14 -2.06 4.04
N VAL A 20 -10.34 -2.10 5.11
CA VAL A 20 -10.24 -1.00 6.06
C VAL A 20 -9.48 0.18 5.44
N ILE A 21 -8.39 -0.08 4.73
CA ILE A 21 -7.61 0.96 4.03
C ILE A 21 -8.49 1.66 2.99
N HIS A 22 -9.22 0.91 2.16
CA HIS A 22 -10.18 1.47 1.21
C HIS A 22 -11.20 2.36 1.92
N ALA A 23 -11.88 1.85 2.97
CA ALA A 23 -12.88 2.62 3.70
C ALA A 23 -12.34 3.91 4.34
N LEU A 24 -11.08 3.93 4.78
CA LEU A 24 -10.41 5.11 5.32
C LEU A 24 -10.00 6.10 4.23
N THR A 25 -9.68 5.61 3.03
CA THR A 25 -9.07 6.41 1.96
C THR A 25 -10.03 6.87 0.86
N ASP A 26 -11.22 6.26 0.74
CA ASP A 26 -12.26 6.61 -0.24
C ASP A 26 -12.98 7.97 0.03
N PRO A 27 -13.41 8.29 1.25
CA PRO A 27 -14.26 9.47 1.47
C PRO A 27 -13.52 10.82 1.55
N SER A 28 -12.18 10.84 1.52
CA SER A 28 -11.40 12.08 1.72
C SER A 28 -10.05 12.09 1.01
N GLN A 29 -9.49 13.29 0.81
CA GLN A 29 -8.06 13.44 0.55
C GLN A 29 -7.28 13.01 1.79
N ASN A 30 -6.70 11.82 1.73
CA ASN A 30 -5.84 11.27 2.76
C ASN A 30 -4.38 11.40 2.32
N GLU A 31 -3.49 11.60 3.28
CA GLU A 31 -2.04 11.59 3.05
C GLU A 31 -1.45 10.29 3.57
N LEU A 32 -0.36 9.82 2.96
CA LEU A 32 0.40 8.67 3.45
C LEU A 32 1.75 9.12 3.98
N TRP A 33 2.03 8.74 5.23
CA TRP A 33 3.32 8.89 5.87
C TRP A 33 3.96 7.52 6.09
N VAL A 34 5.11 7.28 5.47
CA VAL A 34 5.93 6.08 5.69
C VAL A 34 7.17 6.51 6.47
N THR A 35 7.44 5.82 7.57
CA THR A 35 8.66 6.02 8.36
C THR A 35 9.45 4.74 8.41
N ILE A 36 10.76 4.84 8.20
CA ILE A 36 11.67 3.69 8.20
C ILE A 36 12.84 4.03 9.11
N GLU A 37 13.17 3.12 10.01
CA GLU A 37 14.42 3.15 10.78
C GLU A 37 15.38 2.12 10.18
N GLU A 38 16.58 2.57 9.83
CA GLU A 38 17.64 1.69 9.35
C GLU A 38 18.18 0.87 10.53
N ARG A 39 18.21 -0.45 10.37
CA ARG A 39 18.48 -1.40 11.46
C ARG A 39 19.88 -1.28 12.08
N TYR A 40 20.89 -0.90 11.32
CA TYR A 40 22.30 -0.88 11.74
C TYR A 40 22.78 0.49 12.22
N THR A 41 22.35 1.57 11.57
CA THR A 41 22.72 2.96 11.90
C THR A 41 21.73 3.61 12.87
N GLY A 42 20.48 3.13 12.91
CA GLY A 42 19.39 3.76 13.64
C GLY A 42 18.92 5.07 13.00
N GLU A 43 19.36 5.37 11.78
CA GLU A 43 18.92 6.55 11.06
C GLU A 43 17.47 6.39 10.63
N THR A 44 16.66 7.41 10.90
CA THR A 44 15.26 7.44 10.51
C THR A 44 15.08 8.26 9.24
N GLY A 45 14.29 7.75 8.30
CA GLY A 45 13.85 8.49 7.12
C GLY A 45 12.34 8.40 6.92
N TYR A 46 11.81 9.28 6.08
CA TYR A 46 10.38 9.31 5.77
C TYR A 46 10.11 9.50 4.28
N ALA A 47 8.97 8.99 3.84
CA ALA A 47 8.31 9.35 2.60
C ALA A 47 6.90 9.85 2.93
N HIS A 48 6.51 10.97 2.33
CA HIS A 48 5.21 11.60 2.48
C HIS A 48 4.58 11.74 1.09
N TYR A 49 3.34 11.26 0.95
CA TYR A 49 2.52 11.41 -0.25
C TYR A 49 1.30 12.26 0.10
N GLN A 50 1.13 13.39 -0.59
CA GLN A 50 0.05 14.36 -0.36
C GLN A 50 -1.36 13.83 -0.69
N TYR A 51 -1.42 12.66 -1.32
CA TYR A 51 -2.64 11.93 -1.60
C TYR A 51 -2.34 10.43 -1.50
N PHE A 52 -3.29 9.66 -0.97
CA PHE A 52 -3.24 8.22 -0.89
C PHE A 52 -4.65 7.66 -0.95
N HIS A 53 -4.85 6.73 -1.87
CA HIS A 53 -6.11 6.04 -2.06
C HIS A 53 -5.88 4.58 -2.44
N VAL A 54 -6.76 3.72 -1.94
CA VAL A 54 -6.85 2.32 -2.36
C VAL A 54 -8.27 2.08 -2.84
N ALA A 55 -8.39 1.65 -4.09
CA ALA A 55 -9.66 1.33 -4.75
C ALA A 55 -10.37 0.14 -4.07
N ALA A 56 -11.67 -0.02 -4.34
CA ALA A 56 -12.40 -1.18 -3.84
C ALA A 56 -11.92 -2.48 -4.52
N ARG A 57 -12.22 -3.64 -3.91
CA ARG A 57 -11.89 -4.95 -4.48
C ARG A 57 -12.51 -5.19 -5.86
N ASP A 58 -13.74 -4.71 -6.06
CA ASP A 58 -14.60 -4.97 -7.21
C ASP A 58 -14.88 -3.71 -8.04
N GLU A 59 -13.98 -2.71 -7.96
CA GLU A 59 -14.10 -1.45 -8.68
C GLU A 59 -13.80 -1.61 -10.19
N ASN A 60 -14.79 -2.05 -10.96
CA ASN A 60 -14.65 -2.22 -12.42
C ASN A 60 -14.51 -0.85 -13.13
N PRO A 61 -13.49 -0.65 -14.01
CA PRO A 61 -12.63 -1.64 -14.65
C PRO A 61 -11.23 -1.84 -14.04
N LEU A 62 -11.01 -1.37 -12.82
CA LEU A 62 -9.73 -1.49 -12.14
C LEU A 62 -9.49 -2.93 -11.61
N PRO A 63 -8.23 -3.37 -11.57
CA PRO A 63 -7.80 -4.49 -10.73
C PRO A 63 -8.18 -4.28 -9.24
N PRO A 64 -8.16 -5.33 -8.42
CA PRO A 64 -8.51 -5.21 -7.00
C PRO A 64 -7.50 -4.34 -6.24
N TYR A 65 -8.02 -3.44 -5.39
CA TYR A 65 -7.23 -2.64 -4.43
C TYR A 65 -6.10 -1.85 -5.07
N VAL A 66 -6.33 -1.31 -6.27
CA VAL A 66 -5.37 -0.43 -6.94
C VAL A 66 -5.02 0.75 -6.05
N MET A 67 -3.71 0.97 -5.87
CA MET A 67 -3.19 2.12 -5.15
C MET A 67 -2.98 3.31 -6.09
N ASP A 68 -3.35 4.49 -5.60
CA ASP A 68 -3.02 5.77 -6.18
C ASP A 68 -2.38 6.69 -5.12
N ILE A 69 -1.41 7.50 -5.54
CA ILE A 69 -0.62 8.37 -4.65
C ILE A 69 -0.37 9.73 -5.28
N GLY A 70 -0.27 10.74 -4.43
CA GLY A 70 -0.01 12.12 -4.80
C GLY A 70 1.47 12.46 -4.95
N LEU A 71 1.75 13.76 -4.94
CA LEU A 71 3.11 14.28 -4.95
C LEU A 71 3.89 13.74 -3.75
N TYR A 72 5.08 13.23 -4.05
CA TYR A 72 6.03 12.70 -3.07
C TYR A 72 6.96 13.81 -2.55
N GLU A 73 7.24 13.77 -1.25
CA GLU A 73 8.37 14.43 -0.61
C GLU A 73 8.96 13.51 0.48
N GLY A 74 10.27 13.57 0.72
CA GLY A 74 10.87 12.69 1.72
C GLY A 74 12.39 12.69 1.75
N THR A 75 12.93 11.88 2.65
CA THR A 75 14.38 11.64 2.79
C THR A 75 14.78 10.25 2.35
N ILE A 76 13.83 9.33 2.16
CA ILE A 76 14.03 8.00 1.55
C ILE A 76 13.51 8.03 0.12
N GLY A 77 14.17 7.36 -0.83
CA GLY A 77 13.74 7.35 -2.24
C GLY A 77 12.25 7.00 -2.44
N ASP A 78 11.65 7.52 -3.51
CA ASP A 78 10.24 7.26 -3.84
C ASP A 78 10.05 5.81 -4.32
N GLY A 79 9.72 4.93 -3.36
CA GLY A 79 9.55 3.50 -3.61
C GLY A 79 8.19 3.11 -4.18
N LEU A 80 7.16 3.95 -4.05
CA LEU A 80 5.79 3.61 -4.44
C LEU A 80 5.43 4.05 -5.86
N LEU A 81 6.22 4.92 -6.49
CA LEU A 81 5.94 5.47 -7.82
C LEU A 81 5.64 4.40 -8.89
N PHE A 82 6.39 3.30 -8.88
CA PHE A 82 6.22 2.24 -9.87
C PHE A 82 5.00 1.35 -9.60
N HIS A 83 4.39 1.44 -8.41
CA HIS A 83 3.25 0.61 -8.00
C HIS A 83 1.88 1.27 -8.27
N ILE A 84 1.87 2.52 -8.73
CA ILE A 84 0.64 3.23 -9.08
C ILE A 84 -0.11 2.46 -10.17
N GLY A 85 -1.40 2.23 -9.97
CA GLY A 85 -2.24 1.56 -10.97
C GLY A 85 -2.05 0.04 -11.05
N MET A 86 -1.18 -0.56 -10.22
CA MET A 86 -1.05 -2.01 -10.11
C MET A 86 -2.13 -2.56 -9.17
N GLY A 87 -2.66 -3.74 -9.49
CA GLY A 87 -3.53 -4.46 -8.57
C GLY A 87 -2.74 -5.06 -7.41
N PHE A 88 -3.38 -5.26 -6.28
CA PHE A 88 -2.74 -5.88 -5.12
C PHE A 88 -2.55 -7.38 -5.35
N SER A 89 -1.30 -7.85 -5.42
CA SER A 89 -0.97 -9.27 -5.56
C SER A 89 -0.78 -9.98 -4.22
N THR A 90 -1.11 -11.26 -4.19
CA THR A 90 -0.87 -12.19 -3.07
C THR A 90 -0.44 -13.55 -3.63
N ILE A 91 0.07 -14.45 -2.78
CA ILE A 91 0.51 -15.80 -3.22
C ILE A 91 -0.56 -16.56 -4.01
N ASP A 92 -1.84 -16.27 -3.78
CA ASP A 92 -2.99 -16.93 -4.40
C ASP A 92 -3.68 -16.08 -5.47
N GLN A 93 -3.29 -14.81 -5.66
CA GLN A 93 -3.84 -13.90 -6.65
C GLN A 93 -2.75 -13.02 -7.27
N ASP A 94 -2.34 -13.35 -8.48
CA ASP A 94 -1.40 -12.56 -9.29
C ASP A 94 -2.15 -11.46 -10.05
N ASN A 95 -1.94 -10.21 -9.66
CA ASN A 95 -2.54 -9.00 -10.25
C ASN A 95 -1.47 -7.99 -10.68
N ASP A 96 -0.21 -8.41 -10.80
CA ASP A 96 0.89 -7.55 -11.20
C ASP A 96 1.18 -7.64 -12.71
N TYR A 97 2.20 -6.91 -13.17
CA TYR A 97 2.55 -6.83 -14.59
C TYR A 97 3.72 -7.75 -14.98
N ALA A 98 4.25 -8.53 -14.05
CA ALA A 98 5.34 -9.46 -14.36
C ALA A 98 4.79 -10.72 -15.06
N ASP A 99 5.67 -11.42 -15.76
CA ASP A 99 5.35 -12.71 -16.38
C ASP A 99 5.30 -13.88 -15.36
N TYR A 100 5.50 -13.58 -14.08
CA TYR A 100 5.51 -14.51 -12.94
C TYR A 100 4.90 -13.82 -11.73
N ASN A 101 4.36 -14.61 -10.79
CA ASN A 101 3.76 -14.06 -9.58
C ASN A 101 4.85 -13.47 -8.66
N CYS A 102 4.88 -12.15 -8.49
CA CYS A 102 5.88 -11.51 -7.61
C CYS A 102 5.68 -11.85 -6.12
N ALA A 103 4.50 -12.36 -5.74
CA ALA A 103 4.17 -12.70 -4.37
C ALA A 103 4.50 -14.14 -3.98
N GLU A 104 4.86 -15.03 -4.93
CA GLU A 104 5.33 -16.41 -4.66
C GLU A 104 6.78 -16.46 -4.16
#